data_AF-A0A0T6AFU4-F1
#
_entry.id   AF-A0A0T6AFU4-F1
#
_cell.length_a   1.000
_cell.length_b   1.000
_cell.length_c   1.000
_cell.angle_alpha   90.00
_cell.angle_beta   90.00
_cell.angle_gamma   90.00
#
_symmetry.space_group_name_H-M   'P 1'
#
loop_
_entity.id
_entity.type
_entity.pdbx_description
1 polymer ?
#
loop_
_entity_poly.entity_id
_entity_poly.type
_entity_poly.pdbx_seq_one_letter_code
_entity_poly.pdbx_strand_id
1 'polypeptide(L)' 'MESFPVYRLDRKKKTKIRIGTIVERRKGERGSNLVGLLRIVKKTFDSSEGDTLQVQAGNLWIDL' A
#
# COMPACT_ATOMS: atom_id res chain seq x y z
N MET A 1 14.53 7.18 3.27
CA MET A 1 13.94 5.83 3.32
C MET A 1 12.53 6.01 3.81
N GLU A 2 11.58 5.86 2.90
CA GLU A 2 10.16 6.14 3.17
C GLU A 2 9.42 4.85 3.43
N SER A 3 8.52 4.87 4.41
CA SER A 3 7.73 3.71 4.80
C SER A 3 6.27 3.94 4.47
N PHE A 4 5.65 2.95 3.84
CA PHE A 4 4.30 2.99 3.32
C PHE A 4 3.49 1.88 3.99
N PRO A 5 2.71 2.22 5.04
CA PRO A 5 1.80 1.28 5.66
C PRO A 5 0.78 0.76 4.63
N VAL A 6 0.54 -0.54 4.67
CA VAL A 6 -0.44 -1.23 3.83
C VAL A 6 -1.58 -1.74 4.71
N TYR A 7 -2.80 -1.52 4.26
CA TYR A 7 -4.02 -1.90 4.93
C TYR A 7 -4.85 -2.79 4.02
N ARG A 8 -5.59 -3.70 4.65
CA ARG A 8 -6.73 -4.39 4.06
C ARG A 8 -7.99 -3.66 4.47
N LEU A 9 -8.79 -3.28 3.48
CA LEU A 9 -10.08 -2.65 3.66
C LEU A 9 -11.17 -3.67 3.33
N ASP A 10 -11.89 -4.09 4.36
CA ASP A 10 -13.13 -4.86 4.20
C ASP A 10 -14.27 -3.84 4.05
N ARG A 11 -14.76 -3.69 2.82
CA ARG A 11 -15.85 -2.74 2.51
C ARG A 11 -17.21 -3.20 3.06
N LYS A 12 -17.41 -4.51 3.27
CA LYS A 12 -18.67 -5.05 3.82
C LYS A 12 -18.78 -4.75 5.30
N LYS A 13 -17.69 -4.99 6.05
CA LYS A 13 -17.62 -4.72 7.49
C LYS A 13 -17.21 -3.30 7.84
N LYS A 14 -16.83 -2.48 6.83
CA LYS A 14 -16.27 -1.14 6.99
C LYS A 14 -15.08 -1.11 7.94
N THR A 15 -14.23 -2.14 7.87
CA THR A 15 -13.05 -2.26 8.74
C THR A 15 -11.77 -2.07 7.94
N LYS A 16 -10.79 -1.44 8.57
CA LYS A 16 -9.47 -1.20 8.02
C LYS A 16 -8.42 -1.81 8.93
N ILE A 17 -7.73 -2.82 8.44
CA ILE A 17 -6.76 -3.59 9.22
C ILE A 17 -5.38 -3.37 8.61
N ARG A 18 -4.40 -2.95 9.41
CA ARG A 18 -3.02 -2.84 8.93
C ARG A 18 -2.45 -4.24 8.73
N ILE A 19 -2.00 -4.54 7.52
CA ILE A 19 -1.48 -5.87 7.16
C ILE A 19 0.03 -5.88 6.93
N GLY A 20 0.65 -4.71 6.79
CA GLY A 20 2.10 -4.64 6.61
C GLY A 20 2.62 -3.24 6.37
N THR A 21 3.88 -3.16 5.94
CA THR A 21 4.55 -1.92 5.57
C THR A 21 5.57 -2.23 4.48
N ILE A 22 5.51 -1.48 3.38
CA ILE A 22 6.54 -1.50 2.34
C ILE A 22 7.51 -0.36 2.60
N VAL A 23 8.80 -0.61 2.40
CA VAL A 23 9.84 0.40 2.63
C VAL A 23 10.57 0.66 1.33
N GLU A 24 10.55 1.91 0.88
CA GLU A 24 11.37 2.39 -0.24
C GLU A 24 12.78 2.67 0.27
N ARG A 25 13.72 1.82 -0.15
CA ARG A 25 15.11 1.82 0.30
C ARG A 25 16.02 2.69 -0.58
N ARG A 26 15.57 3.11 -1.76
CA ARG A 26 16.40 3.92 -2.67
C ARG A 26 16.63 5.33 -2.10
N LYS A 27 17.84 5.86 -2.31
CA LYS A 27 18.26 7.20 -1.86
C LYS A 27 18.23 8.28 -2.97
N GLY A 28 18.01 7.92 -4.23
CA GLY A 28 18.09 8.85 -5.36
C GLY A 28 16.76 9.50 -5.74
N GLU A 29 16.78 10.81 -6.04
CA GLU A 29 15.64 11.68 -6.42
C GLU A 29 15.04 11.38 -7.81
N ARG A 30 14.82 10.11 -8.19
CA ARG A 30 14.07 9.78 -9.41
C ARG A 30 12.56 9.84 -9.17
N GLY A 31 12.08 10.93 -8.54
CA GLY A 31 10.69 11.14 -8.18
C GLY A 31 10.13 10.05 -7.24
N SER A 32 8.94 10.30 -6.69
CA SER A 32 8.22 9.26 -5.95
C SER A 32 7.87 8.11 -6.89
N ASN A 33 8.54 6.96 -6.77
CA ASN A 33 8.25 5.76 -7.57
C ASN A 33 7.01 5.02 -7.04
N LEU A 34 5.91 5.77 -6.92
CA LEU A 34 4.65 5.28 -6.36
C LEU A 34 4.15 4.07 -7.15
N VAL A 35 4.21 4.11 -8.49
CA VAL A 35 3.82 3.00 -9.36
C VAL A 35 4.59 1.71 -9.03
N GLY A 36 5.91 1.80 -8.86
CA GLY A 36 6.72 0.65 -8.47
C GLY A 36 6.34 0.11 -7.09
N LEU A 37 6.05 1.00 -6.15
CA LEU A 37 5.59 0.62 -4.83
C LEU A 37 4.24 -0.10 -4.86
N LEU A 38 3.25 0.44 -5.58
CA LEU A 38 1.94 -0.18 -5.74
C LEU A 38 2.05 -1.57 -6.39
N ARG A 39 2.98 -1.74 -7.34
CA ARG A 39 3.26 -3.04 -7.97
C ARG A 39 3.86 -4.04 -6.98
N ILE A 40 4.71 -3.59 -6.05
CA ILE A 40 5.23 -4.45 -4.97
C ILE A 40 4.09 -4.85 -4.04
N VAL A 41 3.25 -3.90 -3.62
CA VAL A 41 2.10 -4.17 -2.75
C VAL A 41 1.19 -5.25 -3.34
N LYS A 42 0.81 -5.12 -4.62
CA LYS A 42 -0.01 -6.14 -5.31
C LYS A 42 0.66 -7.51 -5.43
N LYS A 43 2.00 -7.58 -5.47
CA LYS A 43 2.74 -8.85 -5.56
C LYS A 43 2.94 -9.50 -4.20
N THR A 44 3.08 -8.70 -3.14
CA THR A 44 3.43 -9.17 -1.80
C THR A 44 2.20 -9.50 -0.97
N PHE A 45 1.13 -8.74 -1.11
CA PHE A 45 -0.09 -8.93 -0.34
C PHE A 45 -1.17 -9.52 -1.21
N ASP A 46 -1.66 -10.68 -0.79
CA ASP A 46 -2.78 -11.35 -1.44
C ASP A 46 -4.10 -10.63 -1.11
N SER A 47 -4.92 -10.42 -2.12
CA SER A 47 -6.24 -9.80 -2.01
C SER A 47 -7.32 -10.85 -2.25
N SER A 48 -8.11 -11.17 -1.22
CA SER A 48 -9.30 -12.00 -1.34
C SER A 48 -10.41 -11.30 -2.13
N GLU A 49 -11.33 -12.05 -2.72
CA GLU A 49 -12.54 -11.47 -3.32
C GLU A 49 -13.31 -10.62 -2.29
N GLY A 50 -13.41 -9.31 -2.58
CA GLY A 50 -14.10 -8.33 -1.74
C GLY A 50 -13.19 -7.51 -0.82
N ASP A 51 -11.90 -7.85 -0.73
CA ASP A 51 -10.92 -7.04 -0.02
C ASP A 51 -10.24 -6.04 -0.96
N THR A 52 -10.17 -4.78 -0.54
CA THR A 52 -9.39 -3.74 -1.22
C THR A 52 -8.09 -3.51 -0.46
N LEU A 53 -6.96 -3.53 -1.15
CA LEU A 53 -5.70 -3.09 -0.55
C LEU A 53 -5.63 -1.57 -0.58
N GLN A 54 -5.17 -0.97 0.52
CA GLN A 54 -5.00 0.47 0.62
C GLN A 54 -3.61 0.82 1.14
N VAL A 55 -2.94 1.77 0.49
CA VAL A 55 -1.60 2.24 0.85
C VAL A 55 -1.66 3.68 1.33
N GLN A 56 -0.93 4.00 2.40
CA GLN A 56 -0.72 5.38 2.86
C GLN A 56 0.60 5.93 2.32
N ALA A 57 0.54 7.00 1.52
CA ALA A 57 1.69 7.73 1.00
C ALA A 57 1.62 9.19 1.48
N GLY A 58 2.20 9.47 2.66
CA GLY A 58 2.05 10.75 3.32
C GLY A 58 0.58 11.05 3.64
N ASN A 59 0.03 12.09 3.03
CA ASN A 59 -1.38 12.50 3.18
C ASN A 59 -2.32 11.84 2.15
N LEU A 60 -1.79 11.03 1.23
CA LEU A 60 -2.57 10.35 0.19
C LEU A 60 -2.90 8.93 0.64
N TRP A 61 -4.16 8.55 0.40
CA TRP A 61 -4.64 7.17 0.50
C TRP A 61 -4.90 6.64 -0.91
N ILE A 62 -4.34 5.47 -1.22
CA ILE A 62 -4.43 4.89 -2.56
C ILE A 62 -5.02 3.50 -2.43
N ASP A 63 -6.18 3.30 -3.04
CA ASP A 63 -6.84 2.00 -3.18
C ASP A 63 -6.28 1.26 -4.40
N LEU A 64 -6.09 -0.06 -4.28
CA LEU A 64 -5.44 -0.92 -5.27
C LEU A 64 -6.33 -2.04 -5.79
#